data_AF-A0ABD0NC11-F1
#
_entry.id   AF-A0ABD0NC11-F1
#
_cell.length_a   1.000
_cell.length_b   1.000
_cell.length_c   1.000
_cell.angle_alpha   90.00
_cell.angle_beta   90.00
_cell.angle_gamma   90.00
#
_symmetry.space_group_name_H-M   'P 1'
#
loop_
_entity.id
_entity.type
_entity.pdbx_description
1 polymer ?
#
loop_
_entity_poly.entity_id
_entity_poly.type
_entity_poly.pdbx_seq_one_letter_code
_entity_poly.pdbx_strand_id
1 'polypeptide(L)'
;ETDYEEQTHHNLSISVQNEIPYFSCKIKKKVENAIVLYKTIPVTIYVEDVNDPPVFIPPVKHVWEKENIAVGTSLTTFTAKDTDGIHANTFK
;
A
#
# COMPACT_ATOMS: atom_id res chain seq x y z
N GLU A 1 3.03 -4.89 0.23
CA GLU A 1 3.16 -4.09 -0.99
C GLU A 1 3.05 -2.64 -0.56
N THR A 2 3.86 -1.75 -1.14
CA THR A 2 3.89 -0.34 -0.76
C THR A 2 3.48 0.47 -1.98
N ASP A 3 2.27 1.00 -1.93
CA ASP A 3 1.65 1.85 -2.95
C ASP A 3 1.29 3.17 -2.26
N TYR A 4 1.85 4.29 -2.73
CA TYR A 4 1.70 5.60 -2.09
C TYR A 4 0.27 6.13 -2.27
N GLU A 5 -0.31 5.87 -3.44
CA GLU A 5 -1.66 6.24 -3.87
C GLU A 5 -2.71 5.50 -3.02
N GLU A 6 -2.40 4.29 -2.55
CA GLU A 6 -3.23 3.52 -1.63
C GLU A 6 -2.99 3.92 -0.15
N GLN A 7 -1.72 3.98 0.28
CA GLN A 7 -1.36 4.24 1.67
C GLN A 7 -0.02 4.96 1.83
N THR A 8 -0.07 6.18 2.38
CA THR A 8 1.11 7.03 2.58
C THR A 8 1.96 6.68 3.81
N HIS A 9 1.43 5.90 4.76
CA HIS A 9 2.16 5.48 5.95
C HIS A 9 1.58 4.22 6.61
N HIS A 10 2.45 3.47 7.30
CA HIS A 10 2.09 2.33 8.12
C HIS A 10 2.43 2.59 9.59
N ASN A 11 1.54 2.20 10.51
CA ASN A 11 1.78 2.27 11.95
C ASN A 11 2.05 0.88 12.51
N LEU A 12 3.24 0.69 13.08
CA LEU A 12 3.68 -0.55 13.70
C LEU A 12 3.89 -0.35 15.21
N SER A 13 3.73 -1.43 15.98
CA SER A 13 4.05 -1.45 17.40
C SER A 13 5.09 -2.54 17.66
N ILE A 14 6.26 -2.14 18.18
CA ILE A 14 7.39 -3.05 18.41
C ILE A 14 7.49 -3.33 19.89
N SER A 15 7.41 -4.61 20.29
CA SER A 15 7.59 -5.06 21.66
C SER A 15 8.89 -5.84 21.81
N VAL A 16 9.52 -5.71 22.99
CA VAL A 16 10.74 -6.45 23.34
C VAL A 16 10.46 -7.28 24.59
N GLN A 17 10.79 -8.56 24.53
CA GLN A 17 10.72 -9.49 25.65
C GLN A 17 12.08 -10.12 25.88
N ASN A 18 12.50 -10.23 27.13
CA ASN A 18 13.74 -10.94 27.46
C ASN A 18 13.54 -12.44 27.33
N GLU A 19 14.53 -13.16 26.81
CA GLU A 19 14.49 -14.63 26.69
C GLU A 19 14.40 -15.32 28.06
N ILE A 20 14.95 -14.71 29.10
CA ILE A 20 14.87 -15.17 30.49
C ILE A 20 14.09 -14.14 31.32
N PRO A 21 12.91 -14.45 31.89
CA PRO A 21 12.14 -13.47 32.66
C PRO A 21 12.91 -12.96 33.89
N TYR A 22 12.96 -11.64 34.09
CA TYR A 22 13.72 -11.01 35.18
C TYR A 22 13.15 -11.20 36.61
N PHE A 23 12.23 -12.13 36.86
CA PHE A 23 11.53 -12.22 38.15
C PHE A 23 11.96 -13.40 39.01
N SER A 24 12.67 -13.10 40.11
CA SER A 24 12.90 -13.98 41.27
C SER A 24 11.85 -13.78 42.39
N CYS A 25 10.74 -13.10 42.11
CA CYS A 25 9.75 -12.78 43.13
C CYS A 25 8.82 -13.97 43.42
N LYS A 26 8.91 -14.55 44.62
CA LYS A 26 7.96 -15.54 45.13
C LYS A 26 6.60 -14.89 45.34
N ILE A 27 5.74 -15.00 44.32
CA ILE A 27 4.39 -14.46 44.32
C ILE A 27 3.58 -15.16 45.44
N LYS A 28 3.12 -14.42 46.46
CA LYS A 28 2.31 -14.99 47.56
C LYS A 28 0.81 -15.11 47.23
N LYS A 29 0.32 -14.42 46.18
CA LYS A 29 -1.03 -14.55 45.62
C LYS A 29 -1.01 -14.29 44.12
N LYS A 30 -1.54 -15.24 43.34
CA LYS A 30 -1.76 -15.11 41.89
C LYS A 30 -2.87 -14.08 41.68
N VAL A 31 -2.54 -12.88 41.20
CA VAL A 31 -3.54 -11.94 40.67
C VAL A 31 -3.91 -12.47 39.29
N GLU A 32 -5.19 -12.72 39.04
CA GLU A 32 -5.68 -13.39 37.82
C GLU A 32 -5.39 -12.61 36.53
N ASN A 33 -4.95 -11.36 36.63
CA ASN A 33 -4.58 -10.50 35.52
C ASN A 33 -3.16 -9.95 35.69
N ALA A 34 -2.16 -10.82 35.82
CA ALA A 34 -0.76 -10.38 35.81
C ALA A 34 -0.41 -9.83 34.40
N ILE A 35 -0.57 -8.53 34.24
CA ILE A 35 -0.22 -7.81 33.01
C ILE A 35 1.28 -7.95 32.81
N VAL A 36 1.68 -8.76 31.82
CA VAL A 36 3.07 -8.78 31.34
C VAL A 36 3.30 -7.44 30.65
N LEU A 37 3.91 -6.50 31.38
CA LEU A 37 4.22 -5.17 30.85
C LEU A 37 5.46 -5.27 29.97
N TYR A 38 5.29 -5.69 28.72
CA TYR A 38 6.32 -5.49 27.71
C TYR A 38 6.29 -4.02 27.27
N LYS A 39 7.47 -3.44 27.06
CA LYS A 39 7.57 -2.08 26.54
C LYS A 39 7.29 -2.13 25.05
N THR A 40 6.18 -1.51 24.64
CA THR A 40 5.83 -1.34 23.24
C THR A 40 6.18 0.09 22.80
N ILE A 41 6.84 0.22 21.66
CA ILE A 41 7.15 1.52 21.06
C ILE A 41 6.38 1.62 19.73
N PRO A 42 5.54 2.64 19.52
CA PRO A 42 4.92 2.89 18.23
C PRO A 42 5.95 3.44 17.23
N VAL A 43 5.89 2.95 16.00
CA VAL A 43 6.74 3.38 14.88
C VAL A 43 5.84 3.67 13.69
N THR A 44 6.04 4.83 13.06
CA THR A 44 5.36 5.19 11.82
C THR A 44 6.36 5.12 10.67
N ILE A 45 6.03 4.36 9.63
CA ILE A 45 6.81 4.20 8.41
C ILE A 45 6.11 5.03 7.34
N TYR A 46 6.81 5.94 6.68
CA TYR A 46 6.28 6.73 5.57
C TYR A 46 6.65 6.08 4.25
N VAL A 47 5.70 6.08 3.30
CA VAL A 47 5.92 5.65 1.91
C VAL A 47 6.32 6.89 1.11
N GLU A 48 7.39 6.79 0.34
CA GLU A 48 7.80 7.86 -0.58
C GLU A 48 6.98 7.77 -1.86
N ASP A 49 6.50 8.93 -2.32
CA ASP A 49 5.75 9.10 -3.56
C ASP A 49 6.71 9.01 -4.75
N VAL A 50 6.45 8.07 -5.67
CA VAL A 50 7.21 7.87 -6.91
C VAL A 50 6.21 7.80 -8.04
N ASN A 51 6.47 8.57 -9.11
CA ASN A 51 5.60 8.65 -10.28
C ASN A 51 5.30 7.28 -10.92
N ASP A 52 4.03 6.93 -10.99
CA ASP A 52 3.51 5.72 -11.59
C ASP A 52 3.30 5.84 -13.11
N PRO A 53 3.36 4.70 -13.84
CA PRO A 53 3.03 4.69 -15.25
C PRO A 53 1.51 4.79 -15.47
N PRO A 54 1.03 5.53 -16.49
CA PRO A 54 -0.38 5.58 -16.82
C PRO A 54 -0.91 4.20 -17.25
N VAL A 55 -2.10 3.83 -16.77
CA VAL A 55 -2.73 2.54 -17.03
C VAL A 55 -3.93 2.71 -17.96
N PHE A 56 -4.07 1.82 -18.95
CA PHE A 56 -5.25 1.82 -19.83
C PHE A 56 -6.50 1.35 -19.11
N ILE A 57 -7.61 2.07 -19.31
CA ILE A 57 -8.92 1.73 -18.73
C ILE A 57 -9.93 1.56 -19.88
N PRO A 58 -10.37 0.33 -20.21
CA PRO A 58 -9.95 -0.95 -19.63
C PRO A 58 -8.53 -1.39 -20.08
N PRO A 59 -7.85 -2.29 -19.35
CA PRO A 59 -6.51 -2.76 -19.72
C PRO A 59 -6.46 -3.47 -21.07
N VAL A 60 -7.56 -4.13 -21.44
CA VAL A 60 -7.76 -4.75 -22.75
C VAL A 60 -9.11 -4.31 -23.27
N LYS A 61 -9.13 -3.74 -24.48
CA LYS A 61 -10.35 -3.36 -25.19
C LYS A 61 -10.40 -4.11 -26.51
N HIS A 62 -11.42 -4.96 -26.66
CA HIS A 62 -11.68 -5.62 -27.93
C HIS A 62 -12.56 -4.74 -28.80
N VAL A 63 -12.23 -4.66 -30.10
CA VAL A 63 -12.95 -3.86 -31.09
C VAL A 63 -13.25 -4.78 -32.27
N TRP A 64 -14.50 -4.80 -32.71
CA TRP A 64 -14.94 -5.58 -33.86
C TRP A 64 -15.65 -4.65 -34.83
N GLU A 65 -15.14 -4.57 -36.05
CA GLU A 65 -15.72 -3.78 -37.12
C GLU A 65 -16.00 -4.66 -38.34
N LYS A 66 -16.95 -4.23 -39.17
CA LYS A 66 -17.24 -4.91 -40.43
C LYS A 66 -16.12 -4.66 -41.43
N GLU A 67 -15.87 -5.64 -42.29
CA GLU A 67 -14.96 -5.46 -43.43
C GLU A 67 -15.49 -4.37 -44.37
N ASN A 68 -14.58 -3.77 -45.15
CA ASN A 68 -14.87 -2.70 -46.12
C ASN A 68 -15.36 -1.36 -45.52
N ILE A 69 -14.87 -1.00 -44.33
CA ILE A 69 -15.02 0.37 -43.80
C ILE A 69 -14.18 1.38 -44.61
N ALA A 70 -14.65 2.63 -44.68
CA ALA A 70 -13.98 3.68 -45.41
C ALA A 70 -12.61 4.02 -44.78
N VAL A 71 -11.64 4.39 -45.62
CA VAL A 71 -10.32 4.83 -45.17
C VAL A 71 -10.47 6.09 -44.31
N GLY A 72 -9.80 6.08 -43.15
CA GLY A 72 -9.88 7.18 -42.18
C GLY A 72 -10.99 7.06 -41.14
N THR A 73 -11.75 5.95 -41.13
CA THR A 73 -12.73 5.67 -40.06
C THR A 73 -12.01 5.45 -38.73
N SER A 74 -12.43 6.18 -37.68
CA SER A 74 -11.92 5.96 -36.31
C SER A 74 -12.56 4.70 -35.73
N LEU A 75 -11.72 3.73 -35.35
CA LEU A 75 -12.17 2.45 -34.80
C LEU A 75 -12.56 2.57 -33.33
N THR A 76 -11.69 3.17 -32.53
CA THR A 76 -11.95 3.34 -31.11
C THR A 76 -11.04 4.38 -30.49
N THR A 77 -11.47 4.88 -29.33
CA THR A 77 -10.65 5.70 -28.44
C THR A 77 -10.22 4.87 -27.24
N PHE A 78 -8.93 4.93 -26.91
CA PHE A 78 -8.37 4.39 -25.68
C PHE A 78 -8.11 5.53 -24.71
N THR A 79 -8.35 5.28 -23.43
CA THR A 79 -8.04 6.22 -22.36
C THR A 79 -7.02 5.56 -21.45
N ALA A 80 -5.88 6.22 -21.25
CA ALA A 80 -4.93 5.89 -20.22
C ALA A 80 -5.07 6.90 -19.09
N LYS A 81 -5.09 6.43 -17.85
CA LYS A 81 -5.19 7.27 -16.66
C LYS A 81 -4.01 6.97 -15.76
N ASP A 82 -3.39 8.04 -15.33
CA ASP A 82 -2.38 8.06 -14.28
C ASP A 82 -3.07 8.34 -12.93
N THR A 83 -2.64 7.62 -11.88
CA THR A 83 -3.16 7.74 -10.52
C THR A 83 -2.34 8.69 -9.66
N ASP A 84 -1.19 9.15 -10.14
CA ASP A 84 -0.32 10.10 -9.45
C ASP A 84 -1.07 11.38 -9.07
N GLY A 85 -0.87 11.84 -7.83
CA GLY A 85 -1.48 13.05 -7.31
C GLY A 85 -0.68 14.33 -7.56
N ILE A 86 0.47 14.45 -6.90
CA ILE A 86 1.28 15.68 -6.85
C ILE A 86 2.56 15.56 -7.70
N HIS A 87 3.11 14.36 -7.87
CA HIS A 87 4.24 14.06 -8.74
C HIS A 87 3.81 13.77 -10.18
N ALA A 88 2.98 14.64 -10.75
CA ALA A 88 2.49 14.46 -12.11
C ALA A 88 3.65 14.36 -13.13
N ASN A 89 3.54 13.38 -14.03
CA ASN A 89 4.47 13.13 -15.13
C ASN A 89 4.95 14.42 -15.83
N THR A 90 6.24 14.74 -15.69
CA THR A 90 6.88 15.85 -16.42
C THR A 90 7.50 15.31 -17.70
N PHE A 91 6.86 15.55 -18.85
CA PHE A 91 7.45 15.22 -20.16
C PHE A 91 8.72 16.06 -20.37
N LYS A 92 9.86 15.40 -20.56
CA LYS A 92 11.11 16.01 -21.04
C LYS A 92 11.33 15.70 -22.52
#